data_AF-A0A2R6R7B4-F1
#
_entry.id   AF-A0A2R6R7B4-F1
#
_cell.length_a   1.000
_cell.length_b   1.000
_cell.length_c   1.000
_cell.angle_alpha   90.00
_cell.angle_beta   90.00
_cell.angle_gamma   90.00
#
_symmetry.space_group_name_H-M   'P 1'
#
loop_
_entity.id
_entity.type
_entity.pdbx_description
1 polymer ?
#
loop_
_entity_poly.entity_id
_entity_poly.type
_entity_poly.pdbx_seq_one_letter_code
_entity_poly.pdbx_strand_id
1 'polypeptide(L)' 'MAGTYLKRDPAIDSFSLLYLRPYTTSPKTKTCVHLALVVFTEIAQPLIPQRKWDWKGKKKGESLRAGPKPEA' A
#
# COMPACT_ATOMS: atom_id res chain seq x y z
N MET A 1 0.81 9.27 41.40
CA MET A 1 1.06 8.57 40.13
C MET A 1 2.56 8.39 39.98
N ALA A 2 3.07 7.20 40.28
CA ALA A 2 4.48 6.88 40.06
C ALA A 2 4.70 6.87 38.54
N GLY A 3 5.30 7.95 38.02
CA GLY A 3 5.75 7.99 36.64
C GLY A 3 6.71 6.83 36.46
N THR A 4 6.31 5.86 35.64
CA THR A 4 7.20 4.79 35.19
C THR A 4 8.37 5.45 34.49
N TYR A 5 9.47 5.66 35.20
CA TYR A 5 10.75 6.01 34.60
C TYR A 5 11.14 4.80 33.74
N LEU A 6 10.73 4.86 32.48
CA LEU A 6 11.26 3.99 31.44
C LEU A 6 12.77 4.21 31.46
N LYS A 7 13.48 3.24 32.02
CA LYS A 7 14.94 3.21 32.01
C LYS A 7 15.35 3.27 30.54
N ARG A 8 15.90 4.41 30.11
CA ARG A 8 16.30 4.59 28.71
C ARG A 8 17.35 3.55 28.37
N ASP A 9 17.07 2.78 27.33
CA ASP A 9 18.03 1.85 26.77
C ASP A 9 18.84 2.60 25.71
N PRO A 10 20.15 2.79 25.90
CA PRO A 10 21.02 3.46 24.94
C PRO A 10 21.00 2.78 23.55
N ALA A 11 20.70 1.49 23.48
CA ALA A 11 20.55 0.77 22.21
C ALA A 11 19.27 1.22 21.47
N ILE A 12 18.18 1.46 22.19
CA ILE A 12 16.93 1.96 21.59
C ILE A 12 17.10 3.40 21.12
N ASP A 13 17.76 4.23 21.92
CA ASP A 13 18.02 5.63 21.57
C ASP A 13 18.94 5.72 20.33
N SER A 14 20.02 4.93 20.29
CA SER A 14 20.93 4.89 19.13
C SER A 14 20.29 4.30 17.88
N PHE A 15 19.46 3.26 18.01
CA PHE A 15 18.70 2.70 16.89
C PHE A 15 17.71 3.72 16.29
N SER A 16 17.02 4.47 17.14
CA SER A 16 16.10 5.53 16.71
C SER A 16 16.82 6.63 15.92
N LEU A 17 18.07 6.95 16.30
CA LEU A 17 18.90 7.91 15.57
C LEU A 17 19.42 7.36 14.22
N LEU A 18 19.53 6.05 14.04
CA LEU A 18 19.92 5.46 12.76
C LEU A 18 18.87 5.68 11.67
N TYR A 19 17.58 5.77 12.02
CA TYR A 19 16.52 6.11 11.07
C TYR A 19 16.62 7.54 10.52
N LEU A 20 17.31 8.44 11.23
CA LEU A 20 17.54 9.82 10.79
C LEU A 20 18.77 9.96 9.89
N ARG A 21 19.54 8.89 9.65
CA ARG A 21 20.68 8.95 8.75
C ARG A 21 20.23 9.08 7.30
N PRO A 22 20.97 9.83 6.46
CA PRO A 22 20.66 9.94 5.05
C PRO A 22 20.67 8.55 4.41
N TYR A 23 19.57 8.21 3.74
CA TYR A 23 19.45 6.95 3.04
C TYR A 23 20.44 6.90 1.87
N THR A 24 21.35 5.94 1.88
CA THR A 24 22.29 5.75 0.76
C THR A 24 21.58 5.00 -0.36
N THR A 25 21.36 5.67 -1.50
CA THR A 25 20.70 5.05 -2.65
C THR A 25 21.63 4.06 -3.35
N SER A 26 21.49 2.78 -3.06
CA SER A 26 22.06 1.70 -3.89
C SER A 26 21.18 1.42 -5.13
N PRO A 27 21.71 0.80 -6.19
CA PRO A 27 20.91 0.43 -7.37
C PRO A 27 19.64 -0.35 -7.01
N LYS A 28 19.75 -1.32 -6.09
CA LYS A 28 18.60 -2.12 -5.60
C LYS A 28 17.52 -1.26 -4.97
N THR A 29 17.92 -0.28 -4.16
CA THR A 29 16.98 0.62 -3.49
C THR A 29 16.30 1.59 -4.45
N LYS A 30 17.02 2.08 -5.48
CA LYS A 30 16.43 2.91 -6.54
C LYS A 30 15.36 2.14 -7.31
N THR A 31 15.63 0.89 -7.69
CA THR A 31 14.65 0.03 -8.35
C THR A 31 13.41 -0.20 -7.49
N CYS A 32 13.60 -0.50 -6.19
CA CYS A 32 12.49 -0.71 -5.28
C CYS A 32 11.61 0.55 -5.13
N VAL A 33 12.22 1.73 -5.00
CA VAL A 33 11.50 3.01 -4.93
C VAL A 33 10.74 3.30 -6.22
N HIS A 34 11.34 3.05 -7.39
CA HIS A 34 10.63 3.22 -8.68
C HIS A 34 9.45 2.27 -8.83
N LEU A 35 9.60 0.99 -8.45
CA LEU A 35 8.50 0.02 -8.48
C LEU A 35 7.37 0.45 -7.53
N ALA A 36 7.71 0.88 -6.31
CA ALA A 36 6.72 1.27 -5.31
C ALA A 36 6.00 2.59 -5.63
N LEU A 37 6.71 3.60 -6.10
CA LEU A 37 6.16 4.96 -6.28
C LEU A 37 5.64 5.24 -7.67
N VAL A 38 6.10 4.52 -8.69
CA VAL A 38 5.71 4.77 -10.09
C VAL A 38 4.85 3.63 -10.60
N VAL A 39 5.34 2.39 -10.51
CA VAL A 39 4.62 1.24 -11.09
C VAL A 39 3.32 0.95 -10.33
N PHE A 40 3.34 0.98 -8.99
CA PHE A 40 2.14 0.66 -8.22
C PHE A 40 1.03 1.72 -8.35
N THR A 41 1.39 3.01 -8.29
CA THR A 41 0.43 4.12 -8.33
C THR A 41 -0.10 4.38 -9.74
N GLU A 42 0.76 4.42 -10.75
CA GLU A 42 0.35 4.80 -12.11
C GLU A 42 -0.19 3.62 -12.92
N ILE A 43 0.26 2.40 -12.64
CA ILE A 43 -0.10 1.22 -13.44
C ILE A 43 -1.06 0.31 -12.67
N ALA A 44 -0.74 -0.05 -11.43
CA ALA A 44 -1.54 -1.03 -10.71
C ALA A 44 -2.87 -0.46 -10.18
N GLN A 45 -2.87 0.74 -9.57
CA GLN A 45 -4.12 1.34 -9.03
C GLN A 45 -5.23 1.53 -10.08
N PRO A 46 -4.96 2.02 -11.31
CA PRO A 46 -6.01 2.16 -12.32
C PRO A 46 -6.54 0.82 -12.85
N LEU A 47 -5.73 -0.24 -12.76
CA LEU A 47 -6.13 -1.60 -13.13
C LEU A 47 -6.99 -2.27 -12.05
N ILE A 48 -6.98 -1.77 -10.81
CA ILE A 48 -7.93 -2.21 -9.79
C ILE A 48 -9.32 -1.77 -10.27
N PRO A 49 -10.20 -2.71 -10.64
CA PRO A 49 -11.47 -2.36 -11.23
C PRO A 49 -12.30 -1.54 -10.24
N GLN A 50 -12.49 -0.25 -10.54
CA GLN A 50 -13.44 0.64 -9.83
C GLN A 50 -14.88 0.11 -9.93
N ARG A 51 -15.15 -0.75 -10.92
CA ARG A 51 -16.44 -1.43 -11.07
C ARG A 51 -16.55 -2.57 -10.08
N LYS A 52 -17.47 -2.39 -9.11
CA LYS A 52 -17.91 -3.44 -8.20
C LYS A 52 -18.38 -4.63 -9.04
N TRP A 53 -17.70 -5.76 -8.89
CA TRP A 53 -18.20 -7.04 -9.38
C TRP A 53 -19.43 -7.39 -8.56
N ASP A 54 -20.58 -7.58 -9.22
CA ASP A 54 -21.81 -7.98 -8.54
C ASP A 54 -22.00 -9.49 -8.69
N TRP A 55 -21.74 -10.19 -7.60
CA TRP A 55 -21.80 -11.65 -7.50
C TRP A 55 -23.15 -12.12 -6.97
N LYS A 56 -23.99 -11.20 -6.46
CA LYS A 56 -25.19 -11.57 -5.71
C LYS A 56 -26.29 -12.01 -6.68
N GLY A 57 -26.57 -13.31 -6.69
CA GLY A 57 -27.64 -13.91 -7.49
C GLY A 57 -27.27 -14.30 -8.93
N LYS A 58 -25.98 -14.26 -9.30
CA LYS A 58 -25.51 -14.65 -10.63
C LYS A 58 -25.33 -16.17 -10.77
N LYS A 59 -25.80 -16.74 -11.87
CA LYS A 59 -25.63 -18.18 -12.20
C LYS A 59 -24.33 -18.43 -12.96
N LYS A 60 -23.87 -19.68 -12.96
CA LYS A 60 -22.67 -20.12 -13.70
C LYS A 60 -22.84 -19.82 -15.20
N GLY A 61 -21.97 -18.98 -15.75
CA GLY A 61 -22.01 -18.53 -17.15
C GLY A 61 -22.58 -17.12 -17.35
N GLU A 62 -23.17 -16.49 -16.33
CA GLU A 62 -23.65 -15.11 -16.41
C GLU A 62 -22.52 -14.10 -16.20
N SER A 63 -22.54 -13.02 -17.00
CA SER A 63 -21.57 -11.94 -16.85
C SER A 63 -21.74 -11.24 -15.49
N LEU A 64 -20.63 -11.16 -14.77
CA LEU A 64 -20.46 -10.45 -13.49
C LEU A 64 -20.20 -8.95 -13.68
N ARG A 65 -20.07 -8.50 -14.94
CA ARG A 65 -19.97 -7.07 -15.26
C ARG A 65 -21.37 -6.48 -15.20
N ALA A 66 -21.60 -5.52 -14.31
CA ALA A 66 -22.76 -4.64 -14.39
C ALA A 66 -22.69 -3.90 -15.73
N GLY A 67 -23.56 -4.27 -16.67
CA GLY A 67 -23.74 -3.50 -17.90
C GLY A 67 -24.25 -2.09 -17.58
N PRO A 68 -24.07 -1.12 -18.47
CA PRO A 68 -24.69 0.19 -18.31
C PRO A 68 -26.22 0.00 -18.18
N LYS A 69 -26.83 0.56 -17.12
CA LYS A 69 -28.29 0.70 -17.09
C LYS A 69 -28.67 1.54 -18.31
N PRO A 70 -29.53 1.07 -19.23
CA PRO A 70 -30.12 1.96 -20.22
C PRO A 70 -30.96 2.98 -19.44
N GLU A 71 -30.60 4.26 -19.53
CA GLU A 71 -31.47 5.34 -19.07
C GLU A 71 -32.79 5.24 -19.87
N ALA A 72 -33.89 5.19 -19.13
CA ALA A 72 -35.26 5.17 -19.65
C ALA A 72 -35.77 6.59 -19.87
#